data_AF-A0AA36CVV3-F1
#
_entry.id   AF-A0AA36CVV3-F1
#
_cell.length_a   1.000
_cell.length_b   1.000
_cell.length_c   1.000
_cell.angle_alpha   90.00
_cell.angle_beta   90.00
_cell.angle_gamma   90.00
#
_symmetry.space_group_name_H-M   'P 1'
#
loop_
_entity.id
_entity.type
_entity.pdbx_description
1 polymer ?
#
loop_
_entity_poly.entity_id
_entity_poly.type
_entity_poly.pdbx_seq_one_letter_code
_entity_poly.pdbx_strand_id
1 'polypeptide(L)'
;MPKHHDFPHNPLCHCSSCTLHPHDLEYEKERVFLYDAMASKATRDAIFEDQFKSAVTHLADLKKAAGTQNVFRTTYVKLEGQMKSQVVEMMNESRDPVELFSDRGEHDGEPVLARQLVDLNISECVNHFRVKFWMQKHWRCGPDTPQRPWNNQSSITALLLSILAPVVPLILARRFAYSNTPFFRWVAGLSSHVVFLGLVIFRLFWDEDKSSMRNTRLEYTFYLDCVIFAFVLSNLILLQARLVRRGLKSFMCDWWNWIETLIGINGVNFFVASCYVKIELVTGLPSLVHRRHLPPTDHVLMAEASLAMLTLLLVVRFAYHLQLSHSLGKFIVAVTQCAADYMKFLVLLVVLCSGFGLGLYGGFYACNVTQPVLHPFSATDEEKSGEFIKNNGFQVYSGNLAEAMSNFFWNVFGLIDEGYSQAHAGFAGPNQESVNPVMTMIVARIILSAFFLTVVVALLNIMLSILVARLEAAKTTDEWSFYRTKVILDYFNWEMSYIPPYSLLIPFRSLCVKTPPDESEKTPKVCP
;
A
#
# COMPACT_ATOMS: atom_id res chain seq x y z
N MET A 1 -7.98 18.34 45.00
CA MET A 1 -7.53 18.67 43.63
C MET A 1 -6.13 18.11 43.46
N PRO A 2 -5.91 17.17 42.53
CA PRO A 2 -4.57 16.73 42.21
C PRO A 2 -3.81 17.90 41.57
N LYS A 3 -2.56 18.12 41.95
CA LYS A 3 -1.68 19.15 41.39
C LYS A 3 -1.09 18.64 40.07
N HIS A 4 -0.55 19.58 39.30
CA HIS A 4 0.10 19.40 37.98
C HIS A 4 1.28 18.38 37.95
N HIS A 5 1.59 17.70 39.07
CA HIS A 5 2.61 16.66 39.23
C HIS A 5 2.03 15.22 39.29
N ASP A 6 0.71 15.05 39.27
CA ASP A 6 0.11 13.76 39.63
C ASP A 6 -0.04 12.78 38.46
N PHE A 7 0.20 13.23 37.21
CA PHE A 7 0.11 12.39 36.01
C PHE A 7 1.37 12.47 35.12
N PRO A 8 1.76 11.38 34.44
CA PRO A 8 3.00 11.29 33.71
C PRO A 8 2.77 11.91 32.33
N HIS A 9 3.48 12.99 32.05
CA HIS A 9 3.43 13.57 30.71
C HIS A 9 4.17 12.68 29.71
N ASN A 10 3.71 12.67 28.47
CA ASN A 10 4.39 11.97 27.38
C ASN A 10 5.86 12.48 27.28
N PRO A 11 6.84 11.60 27.00
CA PRO A 11 8.24 12.02 26.79
C PRO A 11 8.45 13.15 25.77
N LEU A 12 7.52 13.34 24.82
CA LEU A 12 7.54 14.42 23.82
C LEU A 12 6.81 15.69 24.24
N CYS A 13 6.35 15.80 25.49
CA CYS A 13 5.59 16.96 25.94
C CYS A 13 6.49 18.20 26.05
N HIS A 14 6.08 19.28 25.40
CA HIS A 14 6.77 20.59 25.43
C HIS A 14 6.05 21.63 26.31
N CYS A 15 5.30 21.20 27.33
CA CYS A 15 4.65 22.16 28.23
C CYS A 15 5.70 22.95 29.04
N SER A 16 5.31 24.12 29.55
CA SER A 16 6.18 24.96 30.37
C SER A 16 6.77 24.21 31.56
N SER A 17 6.03 23.30 32.19
CA SER A 17 6.52 22.48 33.30
C SER A 17 7.58 21.46 32.88
N CYS A 18 7.39 20.75 31.77
CA CYS A 18 8.34 19.74 31.30
C CYS A 18 9.63 20.34 30.72
N THR A 19 9.55 21.58 30.21
CA THR A 19 10.72 22.31 29.68
C THR A 19 11.57 22.96 30.79
N LEU A 20 10.99 23.17 31.97
CA LEU A 20 11.69 23.71 33.14
C LEU A 20 12.51 22.65 33.89
N HIS A 21 12.16 21.36 33.76
CA HIS A 21 12.91 20.29 34.39
C HIS A 21 14.14 19.89 33.55
N PRO A 22 15.33 19.74 34.15
CA PRO A 22 16.45 19.14 33.46
C PRO A 22 16.08 17.70 33.10
N HIS A 23 16.33 17.28 31.85
CA HIS A 23 16.12 15.90 31.38
C HIS A 23 17.15 14.94 31.98
N ASP A 24 17.20 14.89 33.31
CA ASP A 24 18.11 14.08 34.09
C ASP A 24 17.55 12.67 34.30
N LEU A 25 18.46 11.72 34.58
CA LEU A 25 18.10 10.33 34.81
C LEU A 25 17.09 10.15 35.96
N GLU A 26 17.13 11.01 36.97
CA GLU A 26 16.21 10.97 38.11
C GLU A 26 14.78 11.31 37.71
N TYR A 27 14.60 12.38 36.92
CA TYR A 27 13.30 12.78 36.38
C TYR A 27 12.70 11.69 35.49
N GLU A 28 13.55 11.06 34.68
CA GLU A 28 13.18 9.94 33.81
C GLU A 28 12.76 8.69 34.61
N LYS A 29 13.46 8.38 35.70
CA LYS A 29 13.08 7.31 36.63
C LYS A 29 11.76 7.61 37.34
N GLU A 30 11.56 8.84 37.80
CA GLU A 30 10.32 9.28 38.44
C GLU A 30 9.13 9.12 37.48
N ARG A 31 9.29 9.52 36.22
CA ARG A 31 8.24 9.34 35.20
C ARG A 31 7.90 7.87 34.98
N VAL A 32 8.91 6.99 34.88
CA VAL A 32 8.67 5.54 34.78
C VAL A 32 7.92 5.02 36.01
N PHE A 33 8.27 5.51 37.21
CA PHE A 33 7.59 5.13 38.45
C PHE A 33 6.12 5.57 38.48
N LEU A 34 5.81 6.76 37.95
CA LEU A 34 4.43 7.23 37.80
C LEU A 34 3.62 6.38 36.81
N TYR A 35 4.24 5.99 35.68
CA TYR A 35 3.62 5.07 34.74
C TYR A 35 3.38 3.68 35.35
N ASP A 36 4.32 3.17 36.15
CA ASP A 36 4.16 1.90 36.89
C ASP A 36 3.04 2.00 37.93
N ALA A 37 2.99 3.12 38.66
CA ALA A 37 1.91 3.40 39.59
C ALA A 37 0.54 3.40 38.91
N MET A 38 0.39 4.01 37.73
CA MET A 38 -0.88 3.97 36.96
C MET A 38 -1.15 2.65 36.25
N ALA A 39 -0.11 1.86 36.02
CA ALA A 39 -0.27 0.52 35.48
C ALA A 39 -0.87 -0.46 36.49
N SER A 40 -0.82 -0.15 37.79
CA SER A 40 -1.44 -0.96 38.83
C SER A 40 -2.98 -0.87 38.81
N LYS A 41 -3.65 -2.01 39.00
CA LYS A 41 -5.13 -2.08 39.02
C LYS A 41 -5.72 -1.23 40.14
N ALA A 42 -5.16 -1.33 41.35
CA ALA A 42 -5.69 -0.68 42.55
C ALA A 42 -5.68 0.85 42.47
N THR A 43 -4.64 1.44 41.89
CA THR A 43 -4.51 2.90 41.71
C THR A 43 -5.44 3.39 40.62
N ARG A 44 -5.52 2.68 39.48
CA ARG A 44 -6.40 3.04 38.37
C ARG A 44 -7.88 3.03 38.81
N ASP A 45 -8.29 2.00 39.53
CA ASP A 45 -9.67 1.84 40.01
C ASP A 45 -10.05 2.90 41.06
N ALA A 46 -9.06 3.46 41.77
CA ALA A 46 -9.26 4.54 42.74
C ALA A 46 -9.32 5.94 42.10
N ILE A 47 -8.67 6.12 40.94
CA ILE A 47 -8.49 7.43 40.30
C ILE A 47 -9.53 7.70 39.20
N PHE A 48 -9.88 6.69 38.39
CA PHE A 48 -10.69 6.89 37.18
C PHE A 48 -12.10 6.29 37.31
N GLU A 49 -13.11 7.08 36.93
CA GLU A 49 -14.51 6.63 36.87
C GLU A 49 -14.74 5.61 35.74
N ASP A 50 -14.26 5.90 34.52
CA ASP A 50 -14.24 4.95 33.41
C ASP A 50 -12.89 4.22 33.35
N GLN A 51 -12.85 3.08 34.04
CA GLN A 51 -11.68 2.23 34.16
C GLN A 51 -11.19 1.69 32.82
N PHE A 52 -12.10 1.35 31.90
CA PHE A 52 -11.76 0.72 30.64
C PHE A 52 -11.19 1.73 29.64
N LYS A 53 -11.86 2.89 29.48
CA LYS A 53 -11.36 3.97 28.62
C LYS A 53 -10.03 4.53 29.11
N SER A 54 -9.88 4.70 30.42
CA SER A 54 -8.60 5.11 31.03
C SER A 54 -7.49 4.08 30.75
N ALA A 55 -7.75 2.79 30.93
CA ALA A 55 -6.75 1.75 30.65
C ALA A 55 -6.29 1.74 29.18
N VAL A 56 -7.21 1.92 28.22
CA VAL A 56 -6.86 1.98 26.79
C VAL A 56 -6.08 3.25 26.43
N THR A 57 -6.41 4.39 27.04
CA THR A 57 -5.65 5.64 26.84
C THR A 57 -4.25 5.56 27.46
N HIS A 58 -4.10 5.01 28.65
CA HIS A 58 -2.78 4.75 29.25
C HIS A 58 -1.93 3.77 28.45
N LEU A 59 -2.56 2.74 27.89
CA LEU A 59 -1.90 1.79 26.99
C LEU A 59 -1.36 2.50 25.73
N ALA A 60 -2.10 3.48 25.21
CA ALA A 60 -1.64 4.32 24.10
C ALA A 60 -0.40 5.13 24.47
N ASP A 61 -0.40 5.73 25.65
CA ASP A 61 0.70 6.57 26.11
C ASP A 61 1.96 5.76 26.43
N LEU A 62 1.82 4.58 27.06
CA LEU A 62 2.94 3.65 27.29
C LEU A 62 3.59 3.22 25.97
N LYS A 63 2.78 2.92 24.96
CA LYS A 63 3.27 2.54 23.63
C LYS A 63 4.01 3.68 22.93
N LYS A 64 3.47 4.90 23.01
CA LYS A 64 4.18 6.10 22.52
C LYS A 64 5.50 6.28 23.26
N ALA A 65 5.50 6.20 24.60
CA ALA A 65 6.69 6.35 25.43
C ALA A 65 7.78 5.33 25.09
N ALA A 66 7.41 4.05 24.95
CA ALA A 66 8.31 2.96 24.53
C ALA A 66 8.91 3.18 23.13
N GLY A 67 8.19 3.84 22.24
CA GLY A 67 8.66 4.18 20.89
C GLY A 67 9.69 5.31 20.89
N THR A 68 9.54 6.29 21.79
CA THR A 68 10.43 7.46 21.87
C THR A 68 11.74 7.18 22.60
N GLN A 69 11.67 6.42 23.69
CA GLN A 69 12.82 6.24 24.57
C GLN A 69 13.50 4.90 24.33
N ASN A 70 14.80 4.92 24.05
CA ASN A 70 15.59 3.70 23.90
C ASN A 70 16.08 3.13 25.24
N VAL A 71 16.38 3.98 26.23
CA VAL A 71 17.00 3.54 27.51
C VAL A 71 16.02 2.74 28.37
N PHE A 72 14.81 3.25 28.58
CA PHE A 72 13.77 2.59 29.39
C PHE A 72 12.75 1.79 28.56
N ARG A 73 13.05 1.54 27.29
CA ARG A 73 12.15 0.84 26.36
C ARG A 73 11.64 -0.48 26.91
N THR A 74 12.54 -1.30 27.45
CA THR A 74 12.23 -2.62 27.99
C THR A 74 11.27 -2.54 29.17
N THR A 75 11.43 -1.55 30.04
CA THR A 75 10.53 -1.29 31.18
C THR A 75 9.16 -0.87 30.69
N TYR A 76 9.06 0.09 29.76
CA TYR A 76 7.78 0.51 29.20
C TYR A 76 7.04 -0.63 28.49
N VAL A 77 7.75 -1.47 27.74
CA VAL A 77 7.15 -2.66 27.08
C VAL A 77 6.63 -3.66 28.12
N LYS A 78 7.31 -3.80 29.27
CA LYS A 78 6.82 -4.65 30.37
C LYS A 78 5.53 -4.09 30.98
N LEU A 79 5.47 -2.78 31.23
CA LEU A 79 4.26 -2.10 31.72
C LEU A 79 3.11 -2.16 30.70
N GLU A 80 3.41 -2.01 29.40
CA GLU A 80 2.45 -2.20 28.31
C GLU A 80 1.83 -3.61 28.37
N GLY A 81 2.67 -4.65 28.55
CA GLY A 81 2.21 -6.02 28.70
C GLY A 81 1.30 -6.24 29.91
N GLN A 82 1.62 -5.61 31.05
CA GLN A 82 0.76 -5.65 32.25
C GLN A 82 -0.58 -4.97 32.00
N MET A 83 -0.58 -3.75 31.46
CA MET A 83 -1.80 -2.99 31.15
C MET A 83 -2.68 -3.75 30.15
N LYS A 84 -2.07 -4.36 29.14
CA LYS A 84 -2.76 -5.20 28.16
C LYS A 84 -3.49 -6.38 28.81
N SER A 85 -2.84 -7.07 29.75
CA SER A 85 -3.47 -8.19 30.48
C SER A 85 -4.68 -7.74 31.31
N GLN A 86 -4.58 -6.58 31.97
CA GLN A 86 -5.70 -6.00 32.72
C GLN A 86 -6.86 -5.59 31.80
N VAL A 87 -6.57 -5.01 30.64
CA VAL A 87 -7.60 -4.67 29.64
C VAL A 87 -8.37 -5.91 29.19
N VAL A 88 -7.69 -7.04 28.99
CA VAL A 88 -8.33 -8.32 28.67
C VAL A 88 -9.15 -8.85 29.84
N GLU A 89 -8.66 -8.73 31.07
CA GLU A 89 -9.40 -9.12 32.29
C GLU A 89 -10.72 -8.32 32.42
N MET A 90 -10.67 -7.00 32.27
CA MET A 90 -11.87 -6.15 32.28
C MET A 90 -12.86 -6.52 31.17
N MET A 91 -12.35 -6.87 29.98
CA MET A 91 -13.22 -7.39 28.93
C MET A 91 -13.89 -8.69 29.38
N ASN A 92 -13.19 -9.63 30.02
CA ASN A 92 -13.79 -10.87 30.50
C ASN A 92 -14.91 -10.63 31.52
N GLU A 93 -14.69 -9.69 32.44
CA GLU A 93 -15.63 -9.33 33.52
C GLU A 93 -16.91 -8.62 33.02
N SER A 94 -16.83 -7.86 31.93
CA SER A 94 -18.01 -7.17 31.37
C SER A 94 -19.16 -8.15 31.06
N ARG A 95 -20.43 -7.79 31.31
CA ARG A 95 -21.56 -8.68 30.95
C ARG A 95 -21.95 -8.49 29.49
N ASP A 96 -22.15 -7.24 29.08
CA ASP A 96 -22.51 -6.90 27.70
C ASP A 96 -21.40 -6.13 26.98
N PRO A 97 -20.99 -6.60 25.77
CA PRO A 97 -19.96 -5.91 24.99
C PRO A 97 -20.46 -4.58 24.41
N VAL A 98 -21.77 -4.33 24.41
CA VAL A 98 -22.34 -3.07 23.93
C VAL A 98 -22.03 -1.94 24.91
N GLU A 99 -22.10 -2.19 26.21
CA GLU A 99 -21.77 -1.19 27.25
C GLU A 99 -20.31 -0.73 27.16
N LEU A 100 -19.41 -1.64 26.76
CA LEU A 100 -17.98 -1.38 26.69
C LEU A 100 -17.57 -0.53 25.49
N PHE A 101 -18.29 -0.65 24.37
CA PHE A 101 -17.95 0.01 23.10
C PHE A 101 -19.06 0.96 22.63
N SER A 102 -19.99 1.35 23.51
CA SER A 102 -21.06 2.30 23.19
C SER A 102 -20.61 3.75 23.21
N ASP A 103 -19.40 4.07 23.70
CA ASP A 103 -18.89 5.43 23.74
C ASP A 103 -18.67 5.92 22.29
N ARG A 104 -19.62 6.74 21.82
CA ARG A 104 -19.66 7.30 20.47
C ARG A 104 -19.02 8.68 20.50
N GLY A 105 -18.09 8.92 19.58
CA GLY A 105 -17.61 10.29 19.34
C GLY A 105 -18.74 11.18 18.82
N GLU A 106 -18.67 12.48 19.11
CA GLU A 106 -19.71 13.48 18.81
C GLU A 106 -20.17 13.56 17.34
N HIS A 107 -19.40 12.99 16.39
CA HIS A 107 -19.61 13.32 14.97
C HIS A 107 -20.00 12.21 14.00
N ASP A 108 -19.79 10.90 14.24
CA ASP A 108 -19.94 9.93 13.12
C ASP A 108 -20.43 8.50 13.46
N GLY A 109 -20.81 8.21 14.71
CA GLY A 109 -21.25 6.85 15.08
C GLY A 109 -20.16 5.76 14.96
N GLU A 110 -18.90 6.16 14.80
CA GLU A 110 -17.73 5.28 14.86
C GLU A 110 -17.48 4.82 16.30
N PRO A 111 -17.19 3.52 16.54
CA PRO A 111 -16.79 3.04 17.86
C PRO A 111 -15.37 3.49 18.19
N VAL A 112 -15.24 4.67 18.81
CA VAL A 112 -13.96 5.35 19.13
C VAL A 112 -12.99 4.41 19.83
N LEU A 113 -13.48 3.67 20.82
CA LEU A 113 -12.63 2.81 21.63
C LEU A 113 -12.15 1.54 20.90
N ALA A 114 -13.01 0.97 20.05
CA ALA A 114 -12.60 -0.14 19.18
C ALA A 114 -11.58 0.32 18.14
N ARG A 115 -11.74 1.54 17.62
CA ARG A 115 -10.79 2.17 16.70
C ARG A 115 -9.44 2.40 17.37
N GLN A 116 -9.44 2.95 18.57
CA GLN A 116 -8.24 3.17 19.36
C GLN A 116 -7.47 1.85 19.61
N LEU A 117 -8.15 0.77 19.99
CA LEU A 117 -7.51 -0.55 20.16
C LEU A 117 -6.84 -1.07 18.87
N VAL A 118 -7.45 -0.82 17.72
CA VAL A 118 -6.90 -1.18 16.40
C VAL A 118 -5.73 -0.29 16.02
N ASP A 119 -5.83 1.02 16.23
CA ASP A 119 -4.77 1.98 15.94
C ASP A 119 -3.55 1.78 16.84
N LEU A 120 -3.75 1.27 18.06
CA LEU A 120 -2.68 0.79 18.93
C LEU A 120 -2.03 -0.51 18.46
N ASN A 121 -2.56 -1.17 17.43
CA ASN A 121 -2.03 -2.42 16.88
C ASN A 121 -1.86 -3.53 17.94
N ILE A 122 -2.91 -3.73 18.77
CA ILE A 122 -2.91 -4.72 19.87
C ILE A 122 -3.81 -5.88 19.49
N SER A 123 -3.24 -6.87 18.82
CA SER A 123 -3.97 -8.01 18.25
C SER A 123 -4.77 -8.80 19.29
N GLU A 124 -4.21 -9.07 20.47
CA GLU A 124 -4.89 -9.85 21.53
C GLU A 124 -6.19 -9.20 22.03
N CYS A 125 -6.19 -7.89 22.27
CA CYS A 125 -7.38 -7.16 22.74
C CYS A 125 -8.47 -7.12 21.67
N VAL A 126 -8.09 -6.88 20.41
CA VAL A 126 -9.04 -6.82 19.28
C VAL A 126 -9.58 -8.21 18.92
N ASN A 127 -8.75 -9.25 19.08
CA ASN A 127 -9.13 -10.63 18.84
C ASN A 127 -10.03 -11.22 19.94
N HIS A 128 -10.25 -10.48 21.02
CA HIS A 128 -11.14 -10.88 22.09
C HIS A 128 -12.56 -11.13 21.56
N PHE A 129 -13.21 -12.18 22.07
CA PHE A 129 -14.52 -12.64 21.58
C PHE A 129 -15.59 -11.54 21.68
N ARG A 130 -15.49 -10.65 22.67
CA ARG A 130 -16.43 -9.51 22.84
C ARG A 130 -16.33 -8.47 21.75
N VAL A 131 -15.12 -8.09 21.35
CA VAL A 131 -14.90 -7.17 20.22
C VAL A 131 -15.43 -7.82 18.95
N LYS A 132 -15.07 -9.07 18.69
CA LYS A 132 -15.55 -9.83 17.53
C LYS A 132 -17.07 -9.95 17.48
N PHE A 133 -17.70 -10.26 18.61
CA PHE A 133 -19.16 -10.37 18.71
C PHE A 133 -19.84 -9.03 18.48
N TRP A 134 -19.36 -7.97 19.13
CA TRP A 134 -19.86 -6.61 18.93
C TRP A 134 -19.74 -6.21 17.46
N MET A 135 -18.60 -6.51 16.85
CA MET A 135 -18.33 -6.16 15.46
C MET A 135 -19.20 -6.95 14.49
N GLN A 136 -19.38 -8.26 14.72
CA GLN A 136 -20.29 -9.09 13.93
C GLN A 136 -21.76 -8.62 14.04
N LYS A 137 -22.18 -8.19 15.24
CA LYS A 137 -23.51 -7.67 15.51
C LYS A 137 -23.78 -6.39 14.72
N HIS A 138 -22.88 -5.40 14.79
CA HIS A 138 -23.09 -4.10 14.15
C HIS A 138 -22.66 -4.05 12.67
N TRP A 139 -21.87 -5.02 12.19
CA TRP A 139 -21.53 -5.14 10.78
C TRP A 139 -22.75 -5.27 9.87
N ARG A 140 -23.77 -6.03 10.32
CA ARG A 140 -24.96 -6.35 9.51
C ARG A 140 -26.06 -5.30 9.61
N CYS A 141 -26.33 -4.83 10.81
CA CYS A 141 -27.45 -3.92 11.08
C CYS A 141 -27.01 -2.45 11.17
N GLY A 142 -25.71 -2.16 11.19
CA GLY A 142 -25.21 -0.85 11.58
C GLY A 142 -25.44 -0.56 13.07
N PRO A 143 -24.91 0.57 13.57
CA PRO A 143 -24.98 0.92 14.99
C PRO A 143 -26.36 1.41 15.45
N ASP A 144 -27.22 1.87 14.54
CA ASP A 144 -28.47 2.59 14.87
C ASP A 144 -29.76 1.86 14.52
N THR A 145 -29.71 0.71 13.83
CA THR A 145 -30.95 -0.01 13.49
C THR A 145 -31.31 -1.04 14.55
N PRO A 146 -32.57 -1.07 15.01
CA PRO A 146 -33.03 -2.09 15.93
C PRO A 146 -32.86 -3.48 15.30
N GLN A 147 -32.40 -4.44 16.10
CA GLN A 147 -32.15 -5.82 15.66
C GLN A 147 -33.44 -6.43 15.10
N ARG A 148 -33.63 -6.36 13.78
CA ARG A 148 -34.67 -7.13 13.11
C ARG A 148 -34.06 -8.44 12.64
N PRO A 149 -34.73 -9.59 12.87
CA PRO A 149 -34.31 -10.84 12.25
C PRO A 149 -34.30 -10.66 10.75
N TRP A 150 -33.32 -11.28 10.11
CA TRP A 150 -33.08 -11.18 8.68
C TRP A 150 -34.35 -11.62 7.93
N ASN A 151 -35.11 -10.66 7.41
CA ASN A 151 -36.16 -10.99 6.47
C ASN A 151 -35.49 -11.20 5.11
N ASN A 152 -35.44 -12.47 4.68
CA ASN A 152 -34.73 -12.91 3.48
C ASN A 152 -35.04 -12.04 2.26
N GLN A 153 -36.30 -11.63 2.07
CA GLN A 153 -36.67 -10.76 0.94
C GLN A 153 -35.99 -9.39 1.01
N SER A 154 -36.08 -8.68 2.14
CA SER A 154 -35.52 -7.32 2.29
C SER A 154 -33.99 -7.26 2.19
N SER A 155 -33.31 -8.35 2.58
CA SER A 155 -31.85 -8.41 2.50
C SER A 155 -31.36 -8.85 1.12
N ILE A 156 -32.11 -9.71 0.42
CA ILE A 156 -31.84 -10.05 -0.98
C ILE A 156 -32.05 -8.82 -1.87
N THR A 157 -33.11 -8.04 -1.65
CA THR A 157 -33.33 -6.81 -2.43
C THR A 157 -32.24 -5.77 -2.17
N ALA A 158 -31.82 -5.56 -0.92
CA ALA A 158 -30.72 -4.66 -0.59
C ALA A 158 -29.37 -5.13 -1.19
N LEU A 159 -29.12 -6.44 -1.25
CA LEU A 159 -27.93 -7.01 -1.88
C LEU A 159 -27.95 -6.82 -3.41
N LEU A 160 -29.06 -7.09 -4.07
CA LEU A 160 -29.23 -6.84 -5.51
C LEU A 160 -29.08 -5.36 -5.85
N LEU A 161 -29.66 -4.45 -5.04
CA LEU A 161 -29.47 -3.02 -5.22
C LEU A 161 -28.01 -2.59 -5.02
N SER A 162 -27.31 -3.17 -4.04
CA SER A 162 -25.89 -2.86 -3.81
C SER A 162 -25.01 -3.30 -4.98
N ILE A 163 -25.36 -4.41 -5.63
CA ILE A 163 -24.68 -4.87 -6.85
C ILE A 163 -24.97 -3.96 -8.03
N LEU A 164 -26.20 -3.48 -8.18
CA LEU A 164 -26.61 -2.56 -9.26
C LEU A 164 -26.25 -1.09 -8.99
N ALA A 165 -25.82 -0.76 -7.78
CA ALA A 165 -25.50 0.59 -7.33
C ALA A 165 -24.56 1.38 -8.26
N PRO A 166 -23.45 0.84 -8.80
CA PRO A 166 -22.57 1.59 -9.70
C PRO A 166 -23.19 1.95 -11.07
N VAL A 167 -24.31 1.32 -11.45
CA VAL A 167 -24.98 1.52 -12.75
C VAL A 167 -26.26 2.33 -12.61
N VAL A 168 -26.98 2.21 -11.48
CA VAL A 168 -28.27 2.88 -11.27
C VAL A 168 -28.06 4.28 -10.67
N PRO A 169 -28.65 5.35 -11.26
CA PRO A 169 -28.55 6.70 -10.71
C PRO A 169 -28.99 6.80 -9.24
N LEU A 170 -28.20 7.53 -8.46
CA LEU A 170 -28.28 7.70 -7.00
C LEU A 170 -29.67 8.11 -6.45
N ILE A 171 -30.55 8.63 -7.31
CA ILE A 171 -31.91 9.08 -6.98
C ILE A 171 -32.79 7.91 -6.50
N LEU A 172 -32.56 6.69 -7.00
CA LEU A 172 -33.27 5.50 -6.51
C LEU A 172 -32.66 4.91 -5.22
N ALA A 173 -31.33 5.06 -5.05
CA ALA A 173 -30.59 4.52 -3.90
C ALA A 173 -30.81 5.31 -2.60
N ARG A 174 -30.93 6.64 -2.68
CA ARG A 174 -31.24 7.52 -1.53
C ARG A 174 -32.57 7.21 -0.84
N ARG A 175 -33.49 6.53 -1.53
CA ARG A 175 -34.84 6.25 -1.04
C ARG A 175 -34.91 5.11 -0.02
N PHE A 176 -33.81 4.39 0.22
CA PHE A 176 -33.77 3.30 1.20
C PHE A 176 -32.70 3.54 2.27
N ALA A 177 -33.17 3.93 3.47
CA ALA A 177 -32.39 4.07 4.71
C ALA A 177 -31.65 2.78 5.13
N TYR A 178 -31.97 1.62 4.54
CA TYR A 178 -31.26 0.35 4.73
C TYR A 178 -29.84 0.31 4.14
N SER A 179 -29.47 1.27 3.28
CA SER A 179 -28.16 1.33 2.59
C SER A 179 -27.00 1.86 3.46
N ASN A 180 -27.26 2.34 4.67
CA ASN A 180 -26.22 2.92 5.54
C ASN A 180 -25.50 1.89 6.44
N THR A 181 -25.76 0.59 6.30
CA THR A 181 -25.02 -0.41 7.08
C THR A 181 -23.64 -0.70 6.45
N PRO A 182 -22.62 -0.97 7.26
CA PRO A 182 -21.25 -1.14 6.75
C PRO A 182 -21.12 -2.37 5.83
N PHE A 183 -21.94 -3.41 6.02
CA PHE A 183 -22.00 -4.54 5.09
C PHE A 183 -22.45 -4.14 3.68
N PHE A 184 -23.55 -3.38 3.54
CA PHE A 184 -24.03 -2.97 2.21
C PHE A 184 -23.08 -1.97 1.55
N ARG A 185 -22.45 -1.08 2.32
CA ARG A 185 -21.35 -0.21 1.86
C ARG A 185 -20.20 -1.03 1.26
N TRP A 186 -19.80 -2.12 1.92
CA TRP A 186 -18.79 -3.03 1.39
C TRP A 186 -19.21 -3.71 0.08
N VAL A 187 -20.42 -4.27 0.01
CA VAL A 187 -20.92 -4.92 -1.22
C VAL A 187 -20.97 -3.93 -2.38
N ALA A 188 -21.46 -2.71 -2.13
CA ALA A 188 -21.55 -1.69 -3.16
C ALA A 188 -20.16 -1.18 -3.61
N GLY A 189 -19.23 -1.00 -2.67
CA GLY A 189 -17.84 -0.68 -2.99
C GLY A 189 -17.14 -1.78 -3.81
N LEU A 190 -17.39 -3.05 -3.46
CA LEU A 190 -16.90 -4.20 -4.23
C LEU A 190 -17.49 -4.22 -5.65
N SER A 191 -18.79 -4.01 -5.79
CA SER A 191 -19.44 -3.96 -7.10
C SER A 191 -18.90 -2.82 -7.95
N SER A 192 -18.76 -1.63 -7.38
CA SER A 192 -18.18 -0.46 -8.06
C SER A 192 -16.76 -0.73 -8.55
N HIS A 193 -15.94 -1.39 -7.73
CA HIS A 193 -14.59 -1.78 -8.14
C HIS A 193 -14.60 -2.78 -9.30
N VAL A 194 -15.49 -3.79 -9.28
CA VAL A 194 -15.63 -4.76 -10.37
C VAL A 194 -16.11 -4.09 -11.66
N VAL A 195 -17.07 -3.16 -11.58
CA VAL A 195 -17.51 -2.37 -12.75
C VAL A 195 -16.37 -1.51 -13.28
N PHE A 196 -15.62 -0.85 -12.40
CA PHE A 196 -14.48 -0.02 -12.81
C PHE A 196 -13.40 -0.83 -13.51
N LEU A 197 -13.01 -1.98 -12.94
CA LEU A 197 -12.08 -2.90 -13.57
C LEU A 197 -12.61 -3.42 -14.91
N GLY A 198 -13.90 -3.76 -14.98
CA GLY A 198 -14.56 -4.20 -16.20
C GLY A 198 -14.55 -3.14 -17.30
N LEU A 199 -14.76 -1.86 -16.97
CA LEU A 199 -14.68 -0.74 -17.92
C LEU A 199 -13.27 -0.54 -18.46
N VAL A 200 -12.24 -0.65 -17.60
CA VAL A 200 -10.84 -0.55 -18.00
C VAL A 200 -10.44 -1.73 -18.91
N ILE A 201 -10.83 -2.95 -18.55
CA ILE A 201 -10.61 -4.14 -19.37
C ILE A 201 -11.35 -4.03 -20.71
N PHE A 202 -12.60 -3.57 -20.70
CA PHE A 202 -13.35 -3.32 -21.93
C PHE A 202 -12.65 -2.28 -22.81
N ARG A 203 -12.09 -1.21 -22.21
CA ARG A 203 -11.32 -0.20 -22.93
C ARG A 203 -10.03 -0.76 -23.55
N LEU A 204 -9.40 -1.75 -22.93
CA LEU A 204 -8.23 -2.46 -23.48
C LEU A 204 -8.60 -3.33 -24.69
N PHE A 205 -9.67 -4.13 -24.59
CA PHE A 205 -10.07 -5.03 -25.67
C PHE A 205 -10.69 -4.30 -26.87
N TRP A 206 -11.43 -3.21 -26.63
CA TRP A 206 -12.01 -2.40 -27.71
C TRP A 206 -10.93 -1.80 -28.64
N ASP A 207 -9.70 -1.73 -28.13
CA ASP A 207 -8.55 -1.16 -28.82
C ASP A 207 -7.90 -2.12 -29.84
N GLU A 208 -8.04 -3.44 -29.64
CA GLU A 208 -7.36 -4.45 -30.47
C GLU A 208 -7.98 -4.58 -31.88
N ASP A 209 -9.29 -4.30 -32.03
CA ASP A 209 -10.02 -4.58 -33.27
C ASP A 209 -9.96 -3.45 -34.32
N LYS A 210 -9.37 -2.28 -34.03
CA LYS A 210 -9.46 -1.11 -34.95
C LYS A 210 -8.13 -0.36 -35.17
N SER A 211 -7.39 -0.86 -36.16
CA SER A 211 -6.45 -0.14 -37.06
C SER A 211 -5.09 0.31 -36.50
N SER A 212 -4.04 0.03 -37.27
CA SER A 212 -2.66 0.52 -37.07
C SER A 212 -2.47 2.04 -37.22
N MET A 213 -3.59 2.79 -37.29
CA MET A 213 -3.68 4.20 -37.67
C MET A 213 -4.25 5.02 -36.51
N ARG A 214 -3.67 6.19 -36.28
CA ARG A 214 -3.94 7.07 -35.13
C ARG A 214 -5.39 7.59 -35.02
N ASN A 215 -6.13 7.75 -36.13
CA ASN A 215 -7.47 8.36 -36.12
C ASN A 215 -8.64 7.47 -35.72
N THR A 216 -8.73 6.25 -36.24
CA THR A 216 -9.91 5.39 -36.06
C THR A 216 -10.10 4.95 -34.60
N ARG A 217 -9.03 5.06 -33.81
CA ARG A 217 -8.92 4.59 -32.42
C ARG A 217 -9.60 5.52 -31.41
N LEU A 218 -9.77 6.82 -31.69
CA LEU A 218 -9.94 7.83 -30.62
C LEU A 218 -11.27 8.61 -30.59
N GLU A 219 -12.02 8.71 -31.69
CA GLU A 219 -13.28 9.48 -31.67
C GLU A 219 -14.37 8.83 -30.80
N TYR A 220 -14.45 7.50 -30.80
CA TYR A 220 -15.47 6.74 -30.05
C TYR A 220 -15.01 6.34 -28.65
N THR A 221 -13.71 6.18 -28.41
CA THR A 221 -13.15 5.72 -27.13
C THR A 221 -13.01 6.83 -26.10
N PHE A 222 -12.91 8.09 -26.52
CA PHE A 222 -12.77 9.23 -25.61
C PHE A 222 -13.93 9.35 -24.60
N TYR A 223 -15.15 8.98 -25.00
CA TYR A 223 -16.28 8.96 -24.06
C TYR A 223 -16.11 7.92 -22.96
N LEU A 224 -15.57 6.75 -23.29
CA LEU A 224 -15.21 5.72 -22.30
C LEU A 224 -14.08 6.22 -21.39
N ASP A 225 -13.08 6.90 -21.96
CA ASP A 225 -11.98 7.50 -21.19
C ASP A 225 -12.52 8.52 -20.16
N CYS A 226 -13.52 9.32 -20.54
CA CYS A 226 -14.21 10.25 -19.62
C CYS A 226 -14.95 9.51 -18.49
N VAL A 227 -15.62 8.39 -18.80
CA VAL A 227 -16.31 7.57 -17.78
C VAL A 227 -15.28 6.96 -16.83
N ILE A 228 -14.20 6.37 -17.34
CA ILE A 228 -13.09 5.83 -16.55
C ILE A 228 -12.51 6.93 -15.65
N PHE A 229 -12.28 8.13 -16.21
CA PHE A 229 -11.78 9.26 -15.43
C PHE A 229 -12.77 9.72 -14.34
N ALA A 230 -14.08 9.68 -14.58
CA ALA A 230 -15.06 9.96 -13.54
C ALA A 230 -14.94 9.01 -12.35
N PHE A 231 -14.67 7.72 -12.58
CA PHE A 231 -14.35 6.76 -11.51
C PHE A 231 -13.04 7.09 -10.80
N VAL A 232 -11.99 7.44 -11.54
CA VAL A 232 -10.69 7.85 -10.96
C VAL A 232 -10.87 9.07 -10.05
N LEU A 233 -11.53 10.12 -10.55
CA LEU A 233 -11.76 11.35 -9.82
C LEU A 233 -12.62 11.13 -8.57
N SER A 234 -13.65 10.27 -8.68
CA SER A 234 -14.49 9.88 -7.56
C SER A 234 -13.68 9.19 -6.45
N ASN A 235 -12.81 8.25 -6.81
CA ASN A 235 -11.89 7.61 -5.85
C ASN A 235 -10.88 8.61 -5.26
N LEU A 236 -10.40 9.57 -6.07
CA LEU A 236 -9.48 10.60 -5.60
C LEU A 236 -10.13 11.53 -4.56
N ILE A 237 -11.39 11.91 -4.75
CA ILE A 237 -12.14 12.71 -3.75
C ILE A 237 -12.26 11.95 -2.42
N LEU A 238 -12.58 10.65 -2.46
CA LEU A 238 -12.64 9.81 -1.27
C LEU A 238 -11.27 9.61 -0.61
N LEU A 239 -10.20 9.57 -1.39
CA LEU A 239 -8.83 9.51 -0.89
C LEU A 239 -8.45 10.81 -0.17
N GLN A 240 -8.82 11.96 -0.74
CA GLN A 240 -8.60 13.28 -0.14
C GLN A 240 -9.37 13.44 1.17
N ALA A 241 -10.64 13.02 1.21
CA ALA A 241 -11.42 13.02 2.45
C ALA A 241 -10.71 12.20 3.56
N ARG A 242 -10.16 11.02 3.21
CA ARG A 242 -9.45 10.16 4.16
C ARG A 242 -8.18 10.81 4.67
N LEU A 243 -7.44 11.42 3.76
CA LEU A 243 -6.21 12.15 4.08
C LEU A 243 -6.49 13.31 5.05
N VAL A 244 -7.57 14.07 4.83
CA VAL A 244 -7.96 15.19 5.69
C VAL A 244 -8.37 14.72 7.09
N ARG A 245 -9.11 13.60 7.22
CA ARG A 245 -9.53 13.08 8.52
C ARG A 245 -8.40 12.45 9.31
N ARG A 246 -7.64 11.53 8.71
CA ARG A 246 -6.58 10.78 9.41
C ARG A 246 -5.29 11.57 9.59
N GLY A 247 -5.10 12.62 8.79
CA GLY A 247 -3.84 13.34 8.70
C GLY A 247 -2.78 12.56 7.89
N LEU A 248 -1.75 13.28 7.43
CA LEU A 248 -0.74 12.76 6.51
C LEU A 248 0.05 11.56 7.09
N LYS A 249 0.47 11.64 8.36
CA LYS A 249 1.32 10.61 8.97
C LYS A 249 0.60 9.25 9.04
N SER A 250 -0.63 9.24 9.55
CA SER A 250 -1.43 8.01 9.66
C SER A 250 -1.82 7.47 8.28
N PHE A 251 -2.16 8.36 7.35
CA PHE A 251 -2.48 7.99 5.97
C PHE A 251 -1.35 7.23 5.27
N MET A 252 -0.11 7.69 5.42
CA MET A 252 1.07 7.09 4.75
C MET A 252 1.51 5.75 5.35
N CYS A 253 1.05 5.41 6.56
CA CYS A 253 1.35 4.12 7.18
C CYS A 253 0.54 2.96 6.57
N ASP A 254 -0.62 3.24 5.97
CA ASP A 254 -1.45 2.22 5.32
C ASP A 254 -1.02 2.05 3.85
N TRP A 255 -0.42 0.91 3.51
CA TRP A 255 0.06 0.61 2.16
C TRP A 255 -1.05 0.58 1.08
N TRP A 256 -2.30 0.33 1.47
CA TRP A 256 -3.44 0.42 0.56
C TRP A 256 -3.70 1.84 0.05
N ASN A 257 -3.42 2.86 0.87
CA ASN A 257 -3.55 4.26 0.48
C ASN A 257 -2.51 4.63 -0.59
N TRP A 258 -1.32 4.03 -0.54
CA TRP A 258 -0.31 4.18 -1.59
C TRP A 258 -0.77 3.61 -2.92
N ILE A 259 -1.37 2.42 -2.93
CA ILE A 259 -1.91 1.81 -4.16
C ILE A 259 -3.02 2.69 -4.75
N GLU A 260 -3.93 3.21 -3.93
CA GLU A 260 -4.98 4.11 -4.40
C GLU A 260 -4.43 5.45 -4.89
N THR A 261 -3.37 5.98 -4.28
CA THR A 261 -2.66 7.16 -4.76
C THR A 261 -2.04 6.90 -6.14
N LEU A 262 -1.42 5.74 -6.34
CA LEU A 262 -0.86 5.34 -7.63
C LEU A 262 -1.94 5.13 -8.70
N ILE A 263 -3.11 4.58 -8.33
CA ILE A 263 -4.29 4.48 -9.20
C ILE A 263 -4.73 5.89 -9.64
N GLY A 264 -4.80 6.83 -8.70
CA GLY A 264 -5.12 8.23 -8.97
C GLY A 264 -4.14 8.87 -9.95
N ILE A 265 -2.84 8.74 -9.71
CA ILE A 265 -1.78 9.31 -10.57
C ILE A 265 -1.87 8.73 -11.99
N ASN A 266 -1.91 7.40 -12.14
CA ASN A 266 -1.97 6.76 -13.45
C ASN A 266 -3.29 7.07 -14.18
N GLY A 267 -4.41 7.14 -13.45
CA GLY A 267 -5.70 7.50 -14.04
C GLY A 267 -5.78 8.94 -14.51
N VAL A 268 -5.18 9.89 -13.78
CA VAL A 268 -5.06 11.29 -14.23
C VAL A 268 -4.13 11.41 -15.43
N ASN A 269 -2.96 10.75 -15.40
CA ASN A 269 -2.02 10.74 -16.54
C ASN A 269 -2.66 10.16 -17.80
N PHE A 270 -3.39 9.06 -17.67
CA PHE A 270 -4.16 8.46 -18.76
C PHE A 270 -5.15 9.46 -19.37
N PHE A 271 -5.97 10.11 -18.54
CA PHE A 271 -6.97 11.06 -19.03
C PHE A 271 -6.34 12.29 -19.68
N VAL A 272 -5.31 12.86 -19.07
CA VAL A 272 -4.57 14.02 -19.61
C VAL A 272 -3.96 13.67 -20.97
N ALA A 273 -3.31 12.50 -21.09
CA ALA A 273 -2.76 12.04 -22.36
C ALA A 273 -3.85 11.84 -23.43
N SER A 274 -4.99 11.22 -23.08
CA SER A 274 -6.14 11.10 -23.99
C SER A 274 -6.69 12.46 -24.43
N CYS A 275 -6.72 13.47 -23.55
CA CYS A 275 -7.11 14.84 -23.90
C CYS A 275 -6.14 15.48 -24.88
N TYR A 276 -4.83 15.36 -24.67
CA TYR A 276 -3.83 15.89 -25.60
C TYR A 276 -3.95 15.25 -26.97
N VAL A 277 -4.11 13.92 -27.05
CA VAL A 277 -4.30 13.24 -28.33
C VAL A 277 -5.57 13.73 -29.03
N LYS A 278 -6.68 13.92 -28.30
CA LYS A 278 -7.91 14.48 -28.87
C LYS A 278 -7.74 15.92 -29.37
N ILE A 279 -7.02 16.76 -28.64
CA ILE A 279 -6.71 18.13 -29.07
C ILE A 279 -5.88 18.09 -30.36
N GLU A 280 -4.84 17.26 -30.42
CA GLU A 280 -4.00 17.13 -31.61
C GLU A 280 -4.79 16.69 -32.84
N LEU A 281 -5.75 15.75 -32.67
CA LEU A 281 -6.67 15.31 -33.73
C LEU A 281 -7.55 16.45 -34.25
N VAL A 282 -8.09 17.30 -33.36
CA VAL A 282 -8.91 18.45 -33.73
C VAL A 282 -8.09 19.55 -34.41
N THR A 283 -6.84 19.76 -33.98
CA THR A 283 -5.95 20.79 -34.55
C THR A 283 -5.31 20.41 -35.90
N GLY A 284 -5.53 19.18 -36.39
CA GLY A 284 -5.09 18.77 -37.73
C GLY A 284 -3.63 18.35 -37.86
N LEU A 285 -2.95 18.00 -36.75
CA LEU A 285 -1.64 17.30 -36.84
C LEU A 285 -1.79 15.98 -37.60
N PRO A 286 -0.74 15.44 -38.26
CA PRO A 286 -0.86 14.32 -39.19
C PRO A 286 -1.49 13.11 -38.50
N SER A 287 -2.75 12.93 -38.84
CA SER A 287 -3.72 12.09 -38.17
C SER A 287 -3.66 10.64 -38.74
N LEU A 288 -2.84 10.44 -39.79
CA LEU A 288 -2.58 9.17 -40.48
C LEU A 288 -1.16 8.60 -40.24
N VAL A 289 -0.47 8.97 -39.16
CA VAL A 289 0.82 8.34 -38.84
C VAL A 289 0.59 6.91 -38.35
N HIS A 290 1.23 5.95 -39.01
CA HIS A 290 1.23 4.55 -38.62
C HIS A 290 2.02 4.35 -37.32
N ARG A 291 1.57 3.46 -36.43
CA ARG A 291 2.16 3.22 -35.09
C ARG A 291 3.69 3.12 -35.05
N ARG A 292 4.28 2.49 -36.07
CA ARG A 292 5.74 2.28 -36.19
C ARG A 292 6.56 3.57 -36.31
N HIS A 293 5.94 4.66 -36.73
CA HIS A 293 6.59 5.95 -36.94
C HIS A 293 6.24 6.96 -35.84
N LEU A 294 5.56 6.53 -34.78
CA LEU A 294 5.28 7.40 -33.64
C LEU A 294 6.59 7.70 -32.91
N PRO A 295 6.82 8.97 -32.50
CA PRO A 295 7.94 9.30 -31.65
C PRO A 295 7.84 8.57 -30.30
N PRO A 296 8.95 8.26 -29.64
CA PRO A 296 8.95 7.53 -28.36
C PRO A 296 8.23 8.28 -27.23
N THR A 297 8.08 9.60 -27.35
CA THR A 297 7.39 10.48 -26.40
C THR A 297 5.96 10.82 -26.82
N ASP A 298 5.38 10.10 -27.78
CA ASP A 298 4.02 10.37 -28.24
C ASP A 298 3.00 10.17 -27.10
N HIS A 299 2.05 11.10 -26.99
CA HIS A 299 0.99 11.08 -25.98
C HIS A 299 0.14 9.80 -26.04
N VAL A 300 0.00 9.17 -27.22
CA VAL A 300 -0.70 7.88 -27.37
C VAL A 300 0.00 6.77 -26.57
N LEU A 301 1.34 6.71 -26.64
CA LEU A 301 2.12 5.70 -25.91
C LEU A 301 2.07 5.93 -24.40
N MET A 302 2.08 7.19 -23.97
CA MET A 302 1.93 7.55 -22.55
C MET A 302 0.54 7.16 -22.01
N ALA A 303 -0.52 7.35 -22.81
CA ALA A 303 -1.87 6.93 -22.44
C ALA A 303 -1.97 5.40 -22.30
N GLU A 304 -1.47 4.64 -23.28
CA GLU A 304 -1.44 3.17 -23.24
C GLU A 304 -0.68 2.64 -22.02
N ALA A 305 0.53 3.19 -21.77
CA ALA A 305 1.35 2.79 -20.63
C ALA A 305 0.65 3.07 -19.29
N SER A 306 0.04 4.26 -19.17
CA SER A 306 -0.71 4.64 -17.96
C SER A 306 -1.95 3.76 -17.75
N LEU A 307 -2.65 3.39 -18.82
CA LEU A 307 -3.81 2.48 -18.78
C LEU A 307 -3.40 1.06 -18.35
N ALA A 308 -2.28 0.55 -18.87
CA ALA A 308 -1.74 -0.75 -18.48
C ALA A 308 -1.37 -0.78 -16.98
N MET A 309 -0.67 0.26 -16.50
CA MET A 309 -0.34 0.41 -15.08
C MET A 309 -1.59 0.56 -14.21
N LEU A 310 -2.57 1.35 -14.65
CA LEU A 310 -3.86 1.49 -13.97
C LEU A 310 -4.55 0.13 -13.81
N THR A 311 -4.58 -0.67 -14.87
CA THR A 311 -5.20 -2.01 -14.85
C THR A 311 -4.53 -2.92 -13.83
N LEU A 312 -3.20 -2.97 -13.83
CA LEU A 312 -2.43 -3.75 -12.86
C LEU A 312 -2.76 -3.35 -11.42
N LEU A 313 -2.74 -2.04 -11.14
CA LEU A 313 -3.01 -1.52 -9.80
C LEU A 313 -4.45 -1.78 -9.36
N LEU A 314 -5.42 -1.75 -10.27
CA LEU A 314 -6.81 -2.10 -9.96
C LEU A 314 -6.96 -3.56 -9.58
N VAL A 315 -6.32 -4.48 -10.32
CA VAL A 315 -6.31 -5.91 -9.96
C VAL A 315 -5.69 -6.13 -8.59
N VAL A 316 -4.57 -5.47 -8.27
CA VAL A 316 -3.97 -5.55 -6.93
C VAL A 316 -4.92 -4.98 -5.87
N ARG A 317 -5.59 -3.86 -6.16
CA ARG A 317 -6.55 -3.22 -5.24
C ARG A 317 -7.79 -4.06 -4.98
N PHE A 318 -8.15 -4.99 -5.86
CA PHE A 318 -9.20 -5.97 -5.62
C PHE A 318 -8.91 -6.87 -4.40
N ALA A 319 -7.63 -7.18 -4.15
CA ALA A 319 -7.23 -8.02 -3.02
C ALA A 319 -7.60 -7.41 -1.65
N TYR A 320 -7.75 -6.08 -1.55
CA TYR A 320 -8.27 -5.42 -0.34
C TYR A 320 -9.65 -5.95 0.05
N HIS A 321 -10.55 -6.13 -0.92
CA HIS A 321 -11.89 -6.66 -0.65
C HIS A 321 -11.86 -8.15 -0.31
N LEU A 322 -10.90 -8.91 -0.85
CA LEU A 322 -10.72 -10.33 -0.55
C LEU A 322 -10.24 -10.57 0.90
N GLN A 323 -9.67 -9.57 1.58
CA GLN A 323 -9.23 -9.68 2.98
C GLN A 323 -10.36 -10.04 3.95
N LEU A 324 -11.60 -9.66 3.63
CA LEU A 324 -12.78 -9.96 4.44
C LEU A 324 -13.24 -11.42 4.31
N SER A 325 -12.82 -12.13 3.26
CA SER A 325 -13.13 -13.54 3.08
C SER A 325 -12.33 -14.40 4.07
N HIS A 326 -12.93 -15.46 4.60
CA HIS A 326 -12.27 -16.30 5.62
C HIS A 326 -11.09 -17.11 5.07
N SER A 327 -11.20 -17.66 3.86
CA SER A 327 -10.15 -18.49 3.25
C SER A 327 -9.02 -17.65 2.67
N LEU A 328 -9.34 -16.73 1.75
CA LEU A 328 -8.33 -15.91 1.07
C LEU A 328 -7.79 -14.82 1.99
N GLY A 329 -8.59 -14.30 2.92
CA GLY A 329 -8.14 -13.26 3.85
C GLY A 329 -7.01 -13.74 4.76
N LYS A 330 -7.08 -14.96 5.29
CA LYS A 330 -5.98 -15.55 6.09
C LYS A 330 -4.69 -15.65 5.28
N PHE A 331 -4.79 -16.08 4.03
CA PHE A 331 -3.64 -16.17 3.13
C PHE A 331 -3.05 -14.78 2.83
N ILE A 332 -3.88 -13.81 2.43
CA ILE A 332 -3.44 -12.45 2.09
C ILE A 332 -2.78 -11.79 3.30
N VAL A 333 -3.38 -11.88 4.49
CA VAL A 333 -2.81 -11.30 5.72
C VAL A 333 -1.44 -11.89 6.01
N ALA A 334 -1.30 -13.22 5.95
CA ALA A 334 -0.02 -13.87 6.18
C ALA A 334 1.06 -13.43 5.19
N VAL A 335 0.72 -13.24 3.91
CA VAL A 335 1.64 -12.68 2.90
C VAL A 335 2.03 -11.24 3.24
N THR A 336 1.07 -10.39 3.64
CA THR A 336 1.37 -8.98 3.97
C THR A 336 2.28 -8.82 5.18
N GLN A 337 2.23 -9.73 6.15
CA GLN A 337 3.13 -9.71 7.30
C GLN A 337 4.56 -10.09 6.91
N CYS A 338 4.68 -11.02 5.98
CA CYS A 338 5.96 -11.40 5.41
C CYS A 338 6.59 -10.30 4.55
N ALA A 339 5.79 -9.37 4.03
CA ALA A 339 6.25 -8.32 3.13
C ALA A 339 7.33 -7.43 3.78
N ALA A 340 7.20 -7.10 5.08
CA ALA A 340 8.18 -6.26 5.76
C ALA A 340 9.56 -6.93 5.88
N ASP A 341 9.59 -8.25 6.11
CA ASP A 341 10.83 -9.01 6.11
C ASP A 341 11.37 -9.17 4.68
N TYR A 342 10.51 -9.45 3.70
CA TYR A 342 10.87 -9.48 2.28
C TYR A 342 11.52 -8.18 1.79
N MET A 343 11.01 -7.02 2.19
CA MET A 343 11.58 -5.73 1.82
C MET A 343 13.03 -5.55 2.30
N LYS A 344 13.39 -6.09 3.48
CA LYS A 344 14.78 -6.07 3.96
C LYS A 344 15.69 -6.89 3.05
N PHE A 345 15.22 -8.05 2.58
CA PHE A 345 15.95 -8.86 1.60
C PHE A 345 16.07 -8.16 0.25
N LEU A 346 15.02 -7.49 -0.21
CA LEU A 346 15.06 -6.73 -1.47
C LEU A 346 16.08 -5.59 -1.41
N VAL A 347 16.17 -4.86 -0.29
CA VAL A 347 17.22 -3.86 -0.07
C VAL A 347 18.61 -4.49 -0.15
N LEU A 348 18.81 -5.64 0.52
CA LEU A 348 20.08 -6.34 0.48
C LEU A 348 20.42 -6.86 -0.93
N LEU A 349 19.42 -7.35 -1.68
CA LEU A 349 19.56 -7.75 -3.07
C LEU A 349 20.01 -6.57 -3.95
N VAL A 350 19.36 -5.41 -3.81
CA VAL A 350 19.74 -4.19 -4.56
C VAL A 350 21.17 -3.76 -4.23
N VAL A 351 21.58 -3.81 -2.96
CA VAL A 351 22.96 -3.50 -2.55
C VAL A 351 23.96 -4.45 -3.20
N LEU A 352 23.68 -5.76 -3.20
CA LEU A 352 24.55 -6.76 -3.83
C LEU A 352 24.59 -6.59 -5.35
N CYS A 353 23.45 -6.50 -6.03
CA CYS A 353 23.39 -6.24 -7.48
C CYS A 353 24.14 -4.96 -7.85
N SER A 354 24.04 -3.91 -7.02
CA SER A 354 24.77 -2.67 -7.20
C SER A 354 26.29 -2.85 -7.04
N GLY A 355 26.73 -3.58 -6.02
CA GLY A 355 28.14 -3.87 -5.79
C GLY A 355 28.77 -4.68 -6.93
N PHE A 356 28.12 -5.77 -7.34
CA PHE A 356 28.59 -6.59 -8.46
C PHE A 356 28.51 -5.86 -9.80
N GLY A 357 27.44 -5.11 -10.05
CA GLY A 357 27.27 -4.33 -11.27
C GLY A 357 28.27 -3.17 -11.40
N LEU A 358 28.59 -2.47 -10.30
CA LEU A 358 29.66 -1.46 -10.29
C LEU A 358 31.03 -2.10 -10.49
N GLY A 359 31.28 -3.27 -9.90
CA GLY A 359 32.53 -4.01 -10.07
C GLY A 359 32.79 -4.40 -11.53
N LEU A 360 31.79 -4.93 -12.23
CA LEU A 360 31.92 -5.25 -13.66
C LEU A 360 31.97 -3.99 -14.53
N TYR A 361 31.13 -2.99 -14.24
CA TYR A 361 31.12 -1.72 -14.98
C TYR A 361 32.49 -1.04 -14.91
N GLY A 362 33.03 -0.81 -13.72
CA GLY A 362 34.31 -0.11 -13.53
C GLY A 362 35.53 -0.89 -13.99
N GLY A 363 35.54 -2.22 -13.82
CA GLY A 363 36.66 -3.08 -14.19
C GLY A 363 36.78 -3.34 -15.69
N PHE A 364 35.66 -3.30 -16.43
CA PHE A 364 35.61 -3.72 -17.84
C PHE A 364 35.09 -2.66 -18.80
N TYR A 365 34.89 -1.42 -18.33
CA TYR A 365 34.48 -0.27 -19.14
C TYR A 365 35.32 -0.11 -20.43
N ALA A 366 36.64 -0.29 -20.33
CA ALA A 366 37.56 -0.12 -21.44
C ALA A 366 37.39 -1.15 -22.58
N CYS A 367 36.90 -2.37 -22.27
CA CYS A 367 36.65 -3.40 -23.28
C CYS A 367 35.39 -3.13 -24.13
N ASN A 368 34.49 -2.26 -23.65
CA ASN A 368 33.26 -1.87 -24.37
C ASN A 368 33.48 -0.70 -25.32
N VAL A 369 34.34 0.24 -24.96
CA VAL A 369 34.65 1.43 -25.79
C VAL A 369 35.28 1.03 -27.12
N THR A 370 35.90 -0.15 -27.20
CA THR A 370 36.48 -0.71 -28.43
C THR A 370 35.50 -1.46 -29.33
N GLN A 371 34.20 -1.47 -29.03
CA GLN A 371 33.17 -1.90 -29.99
C GLN A 371 32.54 -0.68 -30.68
N PRO A 372 33.21 -0.06 -31.68
CA PRO A 372 32.42 0.65 -32.67
C PRO A 372 31.55 -0.42 -33.34
N VAL A 373 30.23 -0.23 -33.30
CA VAL A 373 29.31 -0.90 -34.21
C VAL A 373 29.64 -0.37 -35.62
N LEU A 374 30.75 -0.84 -36.19
CA LEU A 374 31.03 -0.71 -37.60
C LEU A 374 30.14 -1.73 -38.27
N HIS A 375 28.94 -1.31 -38.67
CA HIS A 375 28.32 -1.90 -39.84
C HIS A 375 29.40 -1.90 -40.94
N PRO A 376 29.71 -3.04 -41.57
CA PRO A 376 30.62 -3.02 -42.71
C PRO A 376 29.97 -2.12 -43.77
N PHE A 377 30.54 -0.93 -44.00
CA PHE A 377 30.15 -0.02 -45.08
C PHE A 377 30.68 -0.57 -46.42
N SER A 378 30.35 -1.82 -46.70
CA SER A 378 30.62 -2.51 -47.97
C SER A 378 29.90 -3.86 -47.97
N ALA A 379 28.57 -3.83 -47.88
CA ALA A 379 27.76 -4.96 -48.28
C ALA A 379 27.58 -4.87 -49.81
N THR A 380 28.46 -5.53 -50.56
CA THR A 380 28.07 -6.03 -51.88
C THR A 380 27.01 -7.10 -51.67
N ASP A 381 25.91 -6.95 -52.39
CA ASP A 381 24.67 -7.72 -52.31
C ASP A 381 24.84 -9.23 -52.59
N GLU A 382 25.50 -10.03 -51.73
CA GLU A 382 25.53 -11.49 -51.96
C GLU A 382 25.79 -12.43 -50.77
N GLU A 383 25.68 -11.99 -49.52
CA GLU A 383 25.66 -12.92 -48.36
C GLU A 383 24.35 -12.84 -47.57
N LYS A 384 23.31 -13.48 -48.11
CA LYS A 384 22.06 -13.81 -47.41
C LYS A 384 22.06 -15.29 -47.01
N SER A 385 22.99 -15.72 -46.17
CA SER A 385 22.85 -16.96 -45.37
C SER A 385 23.99 -17.08 -44.37
N GLY A 386 23.94 -16.29 -43.30
CA GLY A 386 24.87 -16.39 -42.19
C GLY A 386 24.31 -15.52 -41.09
N GLU A 387 24.03 -16.16 -39.94
CA GLU A 387 23.64 -15.56 -38.67
C GLU A 387 23.78 -14.03 -38.63
N PHE A 388 22.63 -13.33 -38.63
CA PHE A 388 22.60 -11.99 -38.09
C PHE A 388 23.10 -12.10 -36.65
N ILE A 389 24.38 -11.84 -36.42
CA ILE A 389 24.88 -11.52 -35.08
C ILE A 389 24.27 -10.16 -34.76
N LYS A 390 23.00 -10.19 -34.36
CA LYS A 390 22.39 -9.13 -33.60
C LYS A 390 23.22 -9.03 -32.32
N ASN A 391 24.16 -8.10 -32.29
CA ASN A 391 24.64 -7.51 -31.04
C ASN A 391 23.51 -6.66 -30.38
N ASN A 392 22.26 -7.13 -30.45
CA ASN A 392 21.11 -6.63 -29.70
C ASN A 392 20.85 -7.52 -28.48
N GLY A 393 21.68 -8.55 -28.26
CA GLY A 393 21.65 -9.34 -27.05
C GLY A 393 22.52 -8.70 -25.99
N PHE A 394 21.86 -8.11 -25.01
CA PHE A 394 22.27 -8.01 -23.61
C PHE A 394 23.74 -8.36 -23.29
N GLN A 395 24.66 -7.43 -23.53
CA GLN A 395 26.06 -7.69 -23.21
C GLN A 395 26.26 -7.56 -21.70
N VAL A 396 26.87 -8.57 -21.04
CA VAL A 396 27.25 -8.51 -19.62
C VAL A 396 28.12 -7.27 -19.33
N TYR A 397 28.86 -6.83 -20.35
CA TYR A 397 29.62 -5.61 -20.37
C TYR A 397 28.82 -4.55 -21.12
N SER A 398 28.05 -3.73 -20.42
CA SER A 398 27.45 -2.53 -21.01
C SER A 398 28.26 -1.29 -20.64
N GLY A 399 28.40 -0.36 -21.59
CA GLY A 399 29.06 0.93 -21.37
C GLY A 399 28.26 1.88 -20.46
N ASN A 400 27.07 1.46 -20.03
CA ASN A 400 26.14 2.24 -19.23
C ASN A 400 25.81 1.52 -17.91
N LEU A 401 25.97 2.22 -16.79
CA LEU A 401 25.66 1.70 -15.45
C LEU A 401 24.21 1.21 -15.33
N ALA A 402 23.25 1.89 -15.95
CA ALA A 402 21.84 1.50 -15.88
C ALA A 402 21.57 0.14 -16.53
N GLU A 403 22.25 -0.12 -17.65
CA GLU A 403 22.15 -1.40 -18.35
C GLU A 403 22.87 -2.49 -17.54
N ALA A 404 24.05 -2.21 -16.98
CA ALA A 404 24.76 -3.15 -16.10
C ALA A 404 23.90 -3.56 -14.89
N MET A 405 23.17 -2.61 -14.28
CA MET A 405 22.24 -2.88 -13.18
C MET A 405 21.05 -3.74 -13.62
N SER A 406 20.44 -3.42 -14.77
CA SER A 406 19.41 -4.26 -15.40
C SER A 406 19.94 -5.68 -15.65
N ASN A 407 21.22 -5.78 -16.02
CA ASN A 407 21.88 -7.04 -16.31
C ASN A 407 22.00 -7.95 -15.10
N PHE A 408 22.40 -7.41 -13.96
CA PHE A 408 22.41 -8.17 -12.72
C PHE A 408 21.02 -8.52 -12.21
N PHE A 409 20.03 -7.66 -12.43
CA PHE A 409 18.65 -7.96 -12.06
C PHE A 409 18.11 -9.18 -12.82
N TRP A 410 18.22 -9.22 -14.15
CA TRP A 410 17.72 -10.36 -14.93
C TRP A 410 18.55 -11.63 -14.72
N ASN A 411 19.82 -11.50 -14.30
CA ASN A 411 20.67 -12.63 -13.92
C ASN A 411 20.13 -13.39 -12.71
N VAL A 412 19.44 -12.72 -11.77
CA VAL A 412 18.80 -13.40 -10.62
C VAL A 412 17.81 -14.48 -11.09
N PHE A 413 17.17 -14.27 -12.25
CA PHE A 413 16.20 -15.20 -12.84
C PHE A 413 16.82 -16.17 -13.86
N GLY A 414 18.14 -16.11 -14.09
CA GLY A 414 18.83 -16.97 -15.05
C GLY A 414 18.49 -16.69 -16.52
N LEU A 415 18.03 -15.48 -16.85
CA LEU A 415 17.61 -15.12 -18.21
C LEU A 415 18.77 -14.71 -19.14
N ILE A 416 20.01 -14.78 -18.66
CA ILE A 416 21.20 -14.35 -19.40
C ILE A 416 22.06 -15.55 -19.69
N ASP A 417 22.34 -15.73 -20.97
CA ASP A 417 23.14 -16.83 -21.48
C ASP A 417 24.65 -16.62 -21.25
N GLU A 418 25.40 -17.71 -21.14
CA GLU A 418 26.85 -17.70 -20.93
C GLU A 418 27.58 -17.05 -22.12
N GLY A 419 26.98 -17.09 -23.32
CA GLY A 419 27.46 -16.45 -24.53
C GLY A 419 27.69 -14.94 -24.39
N TYR A 420 26.96 -14.28 -23.48
CA TYR A 420 27.07 -12.84 -23.24
C TYR A 420 28.27 -12.43 -22.36
N SER A 421 28.99 -13.40 -21.79
CA SER A 421 30.25 -13.18 -21.07
C SER A 421 31.46 -13.06 -22.00
N GLN A 422 31.27 -13.25 -23.30
CA GLN A 422 32.33 -13.13 -24.29
C GLN A 422 32.59 -11.66 -24.63
N ALA A 423 33.78 -11.17 -24.30
CA ALA A 423 34.24 -9.84 -24.66
C ALA A 423 35.12 -9.93 -25.92
N HIS A 424 34.83 -9.11 -26.92
CA HIS A 424 35.69 -8.91 -28.08
C HIS A 424 36.34 -7.52 -27.96
N ALA A 425 37.64 -7.45 -27.70
CA ALA A 425 38.39 -6.21 -27.54
C ALA A 425 38.84 -5.64 -28.90
N GLY A 426 37.85 -5.37 -29.76
CA GLY A 426 38.06 -4.81 -31.09
C GLY A 426 38.88 -5.73 -32.01
N PHE A 427 39.27 -5.16 -33.16
CA PHE A 427 40.12 -5.80 -34.14
C PHE A 427 41.55 -5.27 -34.00
N ALA A 428 42.54 -6.15 -33.89
CA ALA A 428 43.94 -5.75 -33.82
C ALA A 428 44.81 -6.50 -34.83
N GLY A 429 45.91 -5.85 -35.24
CA GLY A 429 46.84 -6.38 -36.24
C GLY A 429 46.47 -6.06 -37.70
N PRO A 430 47.32 -6.44 -38.67
CA PRO A 430 47.15 -6.11 -40.08
C PRO A 430 45.89 -6.71 -40.74
N ASN A 431 45.43 -7.85 -40.21
CA ASN A 431 44.30 -8.63 -40.74
C ASN A 431 42.94 -8.29 -40.10
N GLN A 432 42.89 -7.32 -39.17
CA GLN A 432 41.69 -7.00 -38.40
C GLN A 432 41.02 -8.25 -37.77
N GLU A 433 41.78 -9.08 -37.06
CA GLU A 433 41.22 -10.23 -36.34
C GLU A 433 40.72 -9.80 -34.96
N SER A 434 39.61 -10.39 -34.49
CA SER A 434 39.03 -10.06 -33.19
C SER A 434 39.94 -10.55 -32.06
N VAL A 435 40.35 -9.65 -31.17
CA VAL A 435 41.18 -10.02 -30.01
C VAL A 435 40.30 -10.19 -28.78
N ASN A 436 40.29 -11.40 -28.24
CA ASN A 436 39.56 -11.70 -27.00
C ASN A 436 40.50 -11.53 -25.80
N PRO A 437 40.23 -10.59 -24.87
CA PRO A 437 41.05 -10.41 -23.68
C PRO A 437 40.77 -11.55 -22.69
N VAL A 438 41.53 -12.64 -22.81
CA VAL A 438 41.32 -13.89 -22.05
C VAL A 438 41.29 -13.65 -20.55
N MET A 439 42.19 -12.82 -20.01
CA MET A 439 42.25 -12.54 -18.57
C MET A 439 40.99 -11.82 -18.06
N THR A 440 40.51 -10.83 -18.82
CA THR A 440 39.28 -10.10 -18.54
C THR A 440 38.07 -11.03 -18.51
N MET A 441 37.95 -11.92 -19.50
CA MET A 441 36.86 -12.91 -19.56
C MET A 441 36.88 -13.87 -18.37
N ILE A 442 38.05 -14.32 -17.94
CA ILE A 442 38.18 -15.22 -16.78
C ILE A 442 37.73 -14.49 -15.50
N VAL A 443 38.21 -13.26 -15.27
CA VAL A 443 37.84 -12.49 -14.08
C VAL A 443 36.34 -12.19 -14.05
N ALA A 444 35.76 -11.80 -15.19
CA ALA A 444 34.33 -11.54 -15.30
C ALA A 444 33.48 -12.79 -15.02
N ARG A 445 33.90 -13.96 -15.53
CA ARG A 445 33.25 -15.25 -15.23
C ARG A 445 33.31 -15.57 -13.75
N ILE A 446 34.45 -15.37 -13.09
CA ILE A 446 34.58 -15.58 -11.64
C ILE A 446 33.63 -14.67 -10.85
N ILE A 447 33.57 -13.38 -11.21
CA ILE A 447 32.66 -12.42 -10.57
C ILE A 447 31.19 -12.84 -10.76
N LEU A 448 30.83 -13.27 -11.97
CA LEU A 448 29.48 -13.75 -12.27
C LEU A 448 29.14 -15.05 -11.50
N SER A 449 30.08 -16.00 -11.41
CA SER A 449 29.90 -17.21 -10.61
C SER A 449 29.76 -16.90 -9.12
N ALA A 450 30.54 -15.96 -8.60
CA ALA A 450 30.42 -15.49 -7.22
C ALA A 450 29.06 -14.82 -6.96
N PHE A 451 28.55 -14.04 -7.92
CA PHE A 451 27.20 -13.49 -7.85
C PHE A 451 26.13 -14.58 -7.75
N PHE A 452 26.18 -15.62 -8.59
CA PHE A 452 25.22 -16.73 -8.53
C PHE A 452 25.27 -17.48 -7.19
N LEU A 453 26.46 -17.77 -6.68
CA LEU A 453 26.62 -18.45 -5.39
C LEU A 453 26.09 -17.60 -4.22
N THR A 454 26.37 -16.30 -4.22
CA THR A 454 25.97 -15.42 -3.11
C THR A 454 24.50 -15.01 -3.17
N VAL A 455 23.99 -14.60 -4.34
CA VAL A 455 22.63 -14.08 -4.50
C VAL A 455 21.62 -15.20 -4.75
N VAL A 456 21.87 -16.05 -5.74
CA VAL A 456 20.88 -17.06 -6.13
C VAL A 456 20.89 -18.24 -5.17
N VAL A 457 22.07 -18.76 -4.82
CA VAL A 457 22.15 -19.93 -3.92
C VAL A 457 22.03 -19.53 -2.45
N ALA A 458 22.85 -18.61 -1.94
CA ALA A 458 22.83 -18.31 -0.51
C ALA A 458 21.64 -17.42 -0.11
N LEU A 459 21.50 -16.24 -0.74
CA LEU A 459 20.50 -15.25 -0.31
C LEU A 459 19.06 -15.73 -0.52
N LEU A 460 18.70 -16.31 -1.67
CA LEU A 460 17.33 -16.81 -1.89
C LEU A 460 16.96 -17.95 -0.94
N ASN A 461 17.89 -18.85 -0.64
CA ASN A 461 17.64 -19.95 0.31
C ASN A 461 17.46 -19.43 1.74
N ILE A 462 18.27 -18.48 2.18
CA ILE A 462 18.11 -17.83 3.48
C ILE A 462 16.76 -17.10 3.53
N MET A 463 16.40 -16.34 2.49
CA MET A 463 15.12 -15.65 2.40
C MET A 463 13.95 -16.63 2.50
N LEU A 464 13.98 -17.73 1.73
CA LEU A 464 12.93 -18.75 1.74
C LEU A 464 12.77 -19.37 3.14
N SER A 465 13.88 -19.70 3.80
CA SER A 465 13.85 -20.29 5.14
C SER A 465 13.17 -19.38 6.18
N ILE A 466 13.48 -18.08 6.14
CA ILE A 466 12.90 -17.08 7.04
C ILE A 466 11.43 -16.83 6.70
N LEU A 467 11.11 -16.78 5.40
CA LEU A 467 9.74 -16.60 4.94
C LEU A 467 8.81 -17.75 5.37
N VAL A 468 9.29 -18.99 5.26
CA VAL A 468 8.54 -20.18 5.69
C VAL A 468 8.31 -20.16 7.21
N ALA A 469 9.34 -19.88 8.00
CA ALA A 469 9.22 -19.80 9.46
C ALA A 469 8.23 -18.70 9.89
N ARG A 470 8.24 -17.54 9.21
CA ARG A 470 7.28 -16.45 9.45
C ARG A 470 5.85 -16.83 9.06
N LEU A 471 5.68 -17.48 7.91
CA LEU A 471 4.39 -17.93 7.43
C LEU A 471 3.76 -18.97 8.38
N GLU A 472 4.56 -19.86 8.95
CA GLU A 472 4.11 -20.82 9.96
C GLU A 472 3.67 -20.13 11.25
N ALA A 473 4.46 -19.18 11.75
CA ALA A 473 4.09 -18.38 12.92
C ALA A 473 2.76 -17.65 12.71
N ALA A 474 2.59 -16.98 11.56
CA ALA A 474 1.38 -16.24 11.19
C ALA A 474 0.12 -17.12 11.07
N LYS A 475 0.27 -18.42 10.74
CA LYS A 475 -0.87 -19.35 10.71
C LYS A 475 -1.38 -19.70 12.10
N THR A 476 -0.52 -19.71 13.11
CA THR A 476 -0.88 -20.08 14.49
C THR A 476 -1.57 -18.93 15.23
N THR A 477 -1.23 -17.70 14.87
CA THR A 477 -1.81 -16.49 15.43
C THR A 477 -3.08 -16.11 14.65
N ASP A 478 -4.19 -15.84 15.34
CA ASP A 478 -5.45 -15.39 14.70
C ASP A 478 -5.35 -13.90 14.26
N GLU A 479 -4.28 -13.52 13.58
CA GLU A 479 -4.03 -12.14 13.15
C GLU A 479 -4.99 -11.69 12.06
N TRP A 480 -5.52 -12.62 11.26
CA TRP A 480 -6.56 -12.32 10.29
C TRP A 480 -7.77 -11.64 10.94
N SER A 481 -8.18 -12.07 12.13
CA SER A 481 -9.30 -11.45 12.85
C SER A 481 -9.03 -9.99 13.24
N PHE A 482 -7.79 -9.63 13.54
CA PHE A 482 -7.38 -8.25 13.79
C PHE A 482 -7.53 -7.40 12.52
N TYR A 483 -6.93 -7.85 11.40
CA TYR A 483 -7.02 -7.12 10.13
C TYR A 483 -8.44 -7.04 9.60
N ARG A 484 -9.24 -8.09 9.77
CA ARG A 484 -10.66 -8.09 9.45
C ARG A 484 -11.40 -7.00 10.22
N THR A 485 -11.14 -6.88 11.53
CA THR A 485 -11.76 -5.84 12.36
C THR A 485 -11.35 -4.44 11.90
N LYS A 486 -10.07 -4.24 11.56
CA LYS A 486 -9.56 -2.98 10.99
C LYS A 486 -10.30 -2.59 9.71
N VAL A 487 -10.43 -3.52 8.75
CA VAL A 487 -11.15 -3.27 7.49
C VAL A 487 -12.64 -3.00 7.75
N ILE A 488 -13.27 -3.74 8.66
CA ILE A 488 -14.68 -3.52 9.02
C ILE A 488 -14.89 -2.11 9.59
N LEU A 489 -14.02 -1.66 10.51
CA LEU A 489 -14.06 -0.31 11.07
C LEU A 489 -13.98 0.77 10.00
N ASP A 490 -13.19 0.57 8.95
CA ASP A 490 -13.09 1.52 7.85
C ASP A 490 -14.44 1.76 7.15
N TYR A 491 -15.32 0.76 7.09
CA TYR A 491 -16.67 0.86 6.51
C TYR A 491 -17.72 1.52 7.40
N PHE A 492 -17.44 1.72 8.70
CA PHE A 492 -18.30 2.53 9.57
C PHE A 492 -18.20 4.02 9.21
N ASN A 493 -17.05 4.47 8.70
CA ASN A 493 -16.83 5.85 8.29
C ASN A 493 -17.82 6.30 7.21
N TRP A 494 -18.21 7.58 7.28
CA TRP A 494 -19.17 8.17 6.37
C TRP A 494 -18.72 8.15 4.90
N GLU A 495 -17.42 8.22 4.63
CA GLU A 495 -16.87 8.23 3.26
C GLU A 495 -17.22 6.98 2.48
N MET A 496 -17.23 5.83 3.16
CA MET A 496 -17.53 4.55 2.55
C MET A 496 -19.03 4.41 2.22
N SER A 497 -19.85 5.40 2.59
CA SER A 497 -21.26 5.50 2.15
C SER A 497 -21.37 5.95 0.69
N TYR A 498 -20.36 6.67 0.18
CA TYR A 498 -20.35 7.17 -1.18
C TYR A 498 -19.62 6.18 -2.09
N ILE A 499 -20.31 5.73 -3.14
CA ILE A 499 -19.83 4.69 -4.06
C ILE A 499 -19.40 5.36 -5.37
N PRO A 500 -18.16 5.12 -5.85
CA PRO A 500 -17.74 5.58 -7.18
C PRO A 500 -18.66 5.02 -8.29
N PRO A 501 -19.03 5.83 -9.30
CA PRO A 501 -18.53 7.16 -9.62
C PRO A 501 -19.27 8.31 -8.89
N TYR A 502 -20.34 8.01 -8.16
CA TYR A 502 -21.25 9.03 -7.65
C TYR A 502 -20.71 9.88 -6.49
N SER A 503 -19.55 9.54 -5.92
CA SER A 503 -18.85 10.37 -4.93
C SER A 503 -18.46 11.76 -5.44
N LEU A 504 -18.55 12.02 -6.75
CA LEU A 504 -18.42 13.35 -7.34
C LEU A 504 -19.49 14.35 -6.83
N LEU A 505 -20.63 13.85 -6.34
CA LEU A 505 -21.73 14.66 -5.84
C LEU A 505 -21.58 15.05 -4.36
N ILE A 506 -20.45 14.71 -3.71
CA ILE A 506 -20.19 15.09 -2.33
C ILE A 506 -20.05 16.61 -2.24
N PRO A 507 -20.83 17.30 -1.38
CA PRO A 507 -20.70 18.73 -1.22
C PRO A 507 -19.32 19.08 -0.65
N PHE A 508 -18.62 20.06 -1.24
CA PHE A 508 -17.27 20.46 -0.81
C PHE A 508 -17.15 20.76 0.69
N ARG A 509 -18.23 21.27 1.31
CA ARG A 509 -18.26 21.57 2.75
C ARG A 509 -18.06 20.34 3.64
N SER A 510 -18.51 19.15 3.23
CA SER A 510 -18.31 17.91 4.00
C SER A 510 -16.90 17.33 3.83
N LEU A 511 -16.14 17.74 2.81
CA LEU A 511 -14.76 17.28 2.59
C LEU A 511 -13.74 18.00 3.49
N CYS A 512 -14.07 19.21 3.95
CA CYS A 512 -13.16 20.05 4.74
C CYS A 512 -13.36 19.94 6.25
N VAL A 513 -14.29 19.09 6.73
CA VAL A 513 -14.46 18.85 8.16
C VAL A 513 -13.27 18.02 8.64
N LYS A 514 -12.24 18.71 9.15
CA LYS A 514 -11.24 18.06 9.97
C LYS A 514 -11.95 17.54 11.21
N THR A 515 -11.78 16.26 11.51
CA THR A 515 -11.86 15.82 12.91
C THR A 515 -10.94 16.75 13.70
N PRO A 516 -11.43 17.38 14.79
CA PRO A 516 -10.52 18.10 15.66
C PRO A 516 -9.36 17.16 16.01
N PRO A 517 -8.11 17.65 16.02
CA PRO A 517 -6.98 16.83 16.44
C PRO A 517 -7.30 16.22 17.80
N ASP A 518 -6.93 14.95 18.00
CA ASP A 518 -7.05 14.25 19.28
C ASP A 518 -6.84 15.24 20.41
N GLU A 519 -7.83 15.36 21.30
CA GLU A 519 -7.69 16.18 22.50
C GLU A 519 -6.53 15.71 23.39
N SER A 520 -5.79 14.64 23.04
CA SER A 520 -4.48 14.35 23.63
C SER A 520 -3.40 15.42 23.38
N GLU A 521 -3.59 16.34 22.43
CA GLU A 521 -2.68 17.48 22.21
C GLU A 521 -3.18 18.78 22.88
N LYS A 522 -4.40 18.76 23.40
CA LYS A 522 -4.87 19.76 24.37
C LYS A 522 -4.82 19.09 25.74
N THR A 523 -3.80 19.39 26.53
CA THR A 523 -3.89 19.24 27.99
C THR A 523 -5.33 19.54 28.43
N PRO A 524 -6.03 18.61 29.11
CA PRO A 524 -7.42 18.84 29.45
C PRO A 524 -7.44 20.14 30.25
N LYS A 525 -8.02 21.19 29.64
CA LYS A 525 -8.47 22.33 30.40
C LYS A 525 -9.68 21.81 31.16
N VAL A 526 -9.39 21.19 32.30
CA VAL A 526 -10.34 21.09 33.39
C VAL A 526 -10.65 22.55 33.76
N CYS A 527 -11.70 23.09 33.16
CA CYS A 527 -12.34 24.31 33.60
C CYS A 527 -13.26 23.96 34.79
N PRO A 528 -13.52 24.94 35.66
CA PRO A 528 -13.14 24.98 37.09
C PRO A 528 -13.86 24.02 38.03
#